data_AF-A0A958ZDP0-F1
#
_entry.id   AF-A0A958ZDP0-F1
#
_cell.length_a   1.000
_cell.length_b   1.000
_cell.length_c   1.000
_cell.angle_alpha   90.00
_cell.angle_beta   90.00
_cell.angle_gamma   90.00
#
_symmetry.space_group_name_H-M   'P 1'
#
loop_
_entity.id
_entity.type
_entity.pdbx_description
1 polymer ?
#
loop_
_entity_poly.entity_id
_entity_poly.type
_entity_poly.pdbx_seq_one_letter_code
_entity_poly.pdbx_strand_id
1 'polypeptide(L)' 'MGVRKQQRAQQLKEERKNKAFAKLNGSPTSPRKMRLVADQIRGVEVEKALAILKFSPKEAARNLEKLTLSAIANWQAKNE' A
#
# COMPACT_ATOMS: atom_id res chain seq x y z
N MET A 1 -13.85 -9.94 -28.70
CA MET A 1 -13.58 -9.97 -27.23
C MET A 1 -14.88 -10.33 -26.53
N GLY A 2 -14.99 -11.51 -25.89
CA GLY A 2 -16.26 -12.02 -25.37
C GLY A 2 -16.84 -11.23 -24.19
N VAL A 3 -18.17 -11.21 -24.08
CA VAL A 3 -18.96 -10.48 -23.06
C VAL A 3 -18.48 -10.75 -21.63
N ARG A 4 -18.12 -12.00 -21.31
CA ARG A 4 -17.57 -12.41 -20.01
C ARG A 4 -16.32 -11.64 -19.59
N LYS A 5 -15.43 -11.33 -20.54
CA LYS A 5 -14.19 -10.57 -20.29
C LYS A 5 -14.50 -9.11 -19.96
N GLN A 6 -15.51 -8.53 -20.62
CA GLN A 6 -15.93 -7.15 -20.38
C GLN A 6 -16.59 -7.01 -19.00
N GLN A 7 -17.54 -7.90 -18.67
CA GLN A 7 -18.20 -7.91 -17.35
C GLN A 7 -17.19 -8.06 -16.21
N ARG A 8 -16.22 -8.99 -16.34
CA ARG A 8 -15.16 -9.15 -15.33
C ARG A 8 -14.29 -7.91 -15.19
N ALA A 9 -13.97 -7.24 -16.31
CA ALA A 9 -13.18 -6.01 -16.28
C ALA A 9 -13.95 -4.85 -15.61
N GLN A 10 -15.27 -4.77 -15.82
CA GLN A 10 -16.13 -3.78 -15.17
C GLN A 10 -16.19 -4.01 -13.65
N GLN A 11 -16.43 -5.24 -13.21
CA GLN A 11 -16.43 -5.60 -11.77
C GLN A 11 -15.12 -5.20 -11.09
N LEU A 12 -13.97 -5.52 -11.70
CA LEU A 12 -12.66 -5.15 -11.15
C LEU A 12 -12.44 -3.63 -11.11
N LYS A 13 -12.99 -2.88 -12.07
CA LYS A 13 -12.94 -1.41 -12.06
C LYS A 13 -13.78 -0.84 -10.93
N GLU A 14 -14.96 -1.38 -10.68
CA GLU A 14 -15.85 -0.97 -9.59
C GLU A 14 -15.21 -1.25 -8.22
N GLU A 15 -14.67 -2.45 -8.00
CA GLU A 15 -14.00 -2.81 -6.75
C GLU A 15 -12.79 -1.89 -6.46
N ARG A 16 -12.04 -1.51 -7.49
CA ARG A 16 -10.90 -0.58 -7.38
C ARG A 16 -11.33 0.86 -7.14
N LYS A 17 -12.57 1.23 -7.47
CA LYS A 17 -13.09 2.57 -7.24
C LYS A 17 -13.19 2.83 -5.73
N ASN A 18 -13.76 1.89 -4.99
CA ASN A 18 -13.98 2.02 -3.55
C ASN A 18 -12.70 1.81 -2.71
N LYS A 19 -11.75 0.99 -3.17
CA LYS A 19 -10.51 0.72 -2.40
C LYS A 19 -9.41 1.73 -2.73
N ALA A 20 -8.81 2.35 -1.72
CA ALA A 20 -7.58 3.10 -1.86
C ALA A 20 -6.37 2.15 -1.80
N PHE A 21 -5.35 2.41 -2.62
CA PHE A 21 -4.10 1.65 -2.61
C PHE A 21 -2.94 2.55 -3.04
N ALA A 22 -1.72 2.16 -2.67
CA ALA A 22 -0.48 2.77 -3.16
C ALA A 22 0.49 1.67 -3.59
N LYS A 23 1.43 2.00 -4.49
CA LYS A 23 2.44 1.07 -5.01
C LYS A 23 3.78 1.78 -5.10
N LEU A 24 4.84 1.09 -4.68
CA LEU A 24 6.23 1.52 -4.86
C LEU A 24 6.93 0.50 -5.77
N ASN A 25 7.34 0.92 -6.96
CA ASN A 25 8.06 0.09 -7.92
C ASN A 25 9.55 0.50 -7.96
N GLY A 26 10.46 -0.46 -8.17
CA GLY A 26 11.89 -0.17 -8.35
C GLY A 26 12.62 0.27 -7.08
N SER A 27 12.17 -0.14 -5.88
CA SER A 27 12.89 0.18 -4.65
C SER A 27 14.29 -0.47 -4.64
N PRO A 28 15.36 0.26 -4.28
CA PRO A 28 16.73 -0.25 -4.24
C PRO A 28 17.01 -1.14 -3.01
N THR A 29 15.99 -1.83 -2.49
CA THR A 29 16.12 -2.71 -1.32
C THR A 29 15.79 -4.16 -1.69
N SER A 30 16.51 -5.10 -1.08
CA SER A 30 16.24 -6.52 -1.27
C SER A 30 14.80 -6.86 -0.83
N PRO A 31 14.02 -7.59 -1.65
CA PRO A 31 12.65 -7.97 -1.31
C PRO A 31 12.53 -8.65 0.06
N ARG A 32 13.54 -9.44 0.47
CA ARG A 32 13.55 -10.15 1.75
C ARG A 32 13.66 -9.19 2.94
N LYS A 33 14.51 -8.15 2.84
CA LYS A 33 14.66 -7.14 3.91
C LYS A 33 13.37 -6.32 4.07
N MET A 34 12.72 -5.99 2.94
CA MET A 34 11.47 -5.26 2.97
C MET A 34 10.31 -6.09 3.55
N ARG A 35 10.27 -7.39 3.26
CA ARG A 35 9.23 -8.30 3.79
C ARG A 35 9.19 -8.34 5.31
N LEU A 36 10.35 -8.39 5.96
CA LEU A 36 10.45 -8.38 7.42
C LEU A 36 9.78 -7.16 8.05
N VAL A 37 9.98 -5.97 7.47
CA VAL A 37 9.37 -4.73 7.96
C VAL A 37 7.89 -4.68 7.59
N ALA A 38 7.51 -5.14 6.39
CA ALA A 38 6.12 -5.19 5.96
C ALA A 38 5.27 -6.15 6.80
N ASP A 39 5.85 -7.23 7.32
CA ASP A 39 5.18 -8.17 8.20
C ASP A 39 4.89 -7.53 9.58
N GLN A 40 5.74 -6.61 10.06
CA GLN A 40 5.52 -5.90 11.34
C GLN A 40 4.32 -4.96 11.33
N ILE A 41 4.01 -4.36 10.17
CA ILE A 41 2.92 -3.37 10.04
C ILE A 41 1.60 -4.00 9.55
N ARG A 42 1.60 -5.29 9.21
CA ARG A 42 0.41 -5.95 8.65
C ARG A 42 -0.64 -6.14 9.75
N GLY A 43 -1.83 -5.61 9.53
CA GLY A 43 -2.96 -5.71 10.49
C GLY A 43 -2.87 -4.75 11.67
N VAL A 44 -1.88 -3.86 11.68
CA VAL A 44 -1.72 -2.82 12.70
C VAL A 44 -2.48 -1.55 12.28
N GLU A 45 -3.01 -0.82 13.25
CA GLU A 45 -3.62 0.50 13.02
C GLU A 45 -2.64 1.49 12.39
N VAL A 46 -3.16 2.41 11.57
CA VAL A 46 -2.35 3.32 10.76
C VAL A 46 -1.38 4.17 11.60
N GLU A 47 -1.86 4.72 12.71
CA GLU A 47 -1.05 5.57 13.61
C GLU A 47 0.11 4.79 14.24
N LYS A 48 -0.18 3.57 14.73
CA LYS A 48 0.82 2.66 15.30
C LYS A 48 1.82 2.20 14.25
N ALA A 49 1.37 1.89 13.02
CA ALA A 49 2.25 1.51 11.93
C ALA A 49 3.22 2.63 11.56
N LEU A 50 2.75 3.89 11.51
CA LEU A 50 3.60 5.05 11.27
C LEU A 50 4.64 5.23 12.38
N ALA A 51 4.25 5.06 13.65
CA ALA A 51 5.19 5.12 14.77
C ALA A 51 6.27 4.03 14.67
N ILE A 52 5.89 2.78 14.40
CA ILE A 52 6.82 1.66 14.24
C ILE A 52 7.82 1.93 13.12
N LEU A 53 7.35 2.41 11.96
CA LEU A 53 8.20 2.69 10.81
C LEU A 53 9.16 3.85 11.07
N LYS A 54 8.71 4.90 11.77
CA LYS A 54 9.50 6.10 12.08
C LYS A 54 10.67 5.82 13.02
N PHE A 55 10.49 4.94 14.00
CA PHE A 55 11.53 4.59 14.98
C PHE A 55 12.32 3.32 14.61
N SER A 56 12.04 2.69 13.47
CA SER A 56 12.76 1.50 13.04
C SER A 56 14.14 1.87 12.48
N PRO A 57 15.23 1.20 12.91
CA PRO A 57 16.57 1.45 12.39
C PRO A 57 16.79 0.86 10.99
N LYS A 58 15.80 0.19 10.39
CA LYS A 58 15.92 -0.46 9.10
C LYS A 58 15.69 0.54 7.97
N GLU A 59 16.60 0.60 7.00
CA GLU A 59 16.45 1.46 5.81
C GLU A 59 15.14 1.23 5.04
N ALA A 60 14.68 -0.02 4.98
CA ALA A 60 13.41 -0.38 4.34
C ALA A 60 12.19 0.29 4.99
N ALA A 61 12.28 0.64 6.29
CA ALA A 61 11.19 1.30 7.00
C ALA A 61 10.93 2.71 6.45
N ARG A 62 11.97 3.46 6.08
CA ARG A 62 11.84 4.80 5.51
C ARG A 62 11.10 4.81 4.17
N ASN A 63 11.33 3.78 3.34
CA ASN A 63 10.62 3.62 2.08
C ASN A 63 9.16 3.22 2.29
N LEU A 64 8.91 2.34 3.28
CA LEU A 64 7.55 1.93 3.64
C LEU A 64 6.75 3.06 4.29
N GLU A 65 7.36 3.89 5.12
CA GLU A 65 6.73 5.06 5.74
C GLU A 65 6.17 6.01 4.68
N LYS A 66 7.00 6.36 3.68
CA LYS A 66 6.57 7.18 2.55
C LYS A 66 5.42 6.56 1.76
N LEU A 67 5.47 5.23 1.55
CA LEU A 67 4.41 4.51 0.85
C LEU A 67 3.09 4.53 1.64
N THR A 68 3.15 4.36 2.95
CA THR A 68 1.99 4.41 3.85
C THR A 68 1.35 5.80 3.83
N LEU A 69 2.16 6.87 3.89
CA LEU A 69 1.67 8.25 3.76
C LEU A 69 0.99 8.49 2.40
N SER A 70 1.56 7.97 1.31
CA SER A 70 0.92 8.05 -0.01
C SER A 70 -0.41 7.29 -0.07
N ALA A 71 -0.53 6.15 0.61
CA ALA A 71 -1.78 5.41 0.69
C ALA A 71 -2.87 6.19 1.44
N ILE A 72 -2.50 6.87 2.54
CA ILE A 72 -3.41 7.74 3.29
C ILE A 72 -3.87 8.91 2.42
N ALA A 73 -2.95 9.60 1.74
CA ALA A 73 -3.28 10.70 0.84
C ALA A 73 -4.23 10.27 -0.30
N ASN A 74 -4.00 9.08 -0.89
CA ASN A 74 -4.89 8.51 -1.90
C ASN A 74 -6.27 8.16 -1.35
N TRP A 75 -6.36 7.77 -0.07
CA TRP A 75 -7.62 7.53 0.59
C TRP A 75 -8.35 8.84 0.88
N GLN A 76 -7.65 9.87 1.37
CA GLN A 76 -8.22 11.19 1.61
C GLN A 76 -8.82 11.77 0.32
N ALA A 77 -8.04 11.81 -0.76
CA ALA A 77 -8.49 12.33 -2.07
C ALA A 77 -9.66 11.55 -2.73
N LYS A 78 -10.05 10.39 -2.18
CA LYS A 78 -11.20 9.61 -2.65
C LYS A 78 -12.47 9.81 -1.81
N ASN A 79 -12.31 10.23 -0.55
CA ASN A 79 -13.41 10.35 0.42
C ASN A 79 -13.71 11.80 0.81
N GLU A 80 -12.80 12.72 0.50
CA GLU A 80 -12.96 14.18 0.54
C GLU A 80 -13.09 14.71 -0.89
#